data_AF-A0A382YVE2-F1
#
_entry.id   AF-A0A382YVE2-F1
#
_cell.length_a   1.000
_cell.length_b   1.000
_cell.length_c   1.000
_cell.angle_alpha   90.00
_cell.angle_beta   90.00
_cell.angle_gamma   90.00
#
_symmetry.space_group_name_H-M   'P 1'
#
loop_
_entity.id
_entity.type
_entity.pdbx_description
1 polymer ?
#
loop_
_entity_poly.entity_id
_entity_poly.type
_entity_poly.pdbx_seq_one_letter_code
_entity_poly.pdbx_strand_id
1 'polypeptide(L)'
;FRTVPRRYPAGTWYSYDDRTCDYGCQVTEYVYWALTSLLDGQDFKNRGRDIGHEWKLNTPEKLRAKDKAVVKILTDLKYRLPTRLPDGKYRQKRKQAAVRLNIIPDENWFTLTTELPTGSTAIVEKTNDLLSWSLAKRFPDNTAMLEFPIEARLGQAQFFRLRFDD
;
A
#
# COMPACT_ATOMS: atom_id res chain seq x y z
N PHE A 1 -32.68 17.02 9.05
CA PHE A 1 -33.40 17.93 8.13
C PHE A 1 -33.20 17.43 6.70
N ARG A 2 -34.14 17.63 5.76
CA ARG A 2 -33.94 17.20 4.36
C ARG A 2 -33.02 18.13 3.56
N THR A 3 -32.88 19.37 4.00
CA THR A 3 -31.97 20.41 3.49
C THR A 3 -31.39 21.15 4.70
N VAL A 4 -30.33 21.95 4.50
CA VAL A 4 -29.70 22.71 5.58
C VAL A 4 -30.66 23.76 6.17
N PRO A 5 -31.08 23.63 7.46
CA PRO A 5 -32.07 24.50 8.07
C PRO A 5 -31.51 25.89 8.37
N ARG A 6 -32.37 26.93 8.38
CA ARG A 6 -31.92 28.31 8.69
C ARG A 6 -31.21 28.40 10.04
N ARG A 7 -31.65 27.63 11.03
CA ARG A 7 -31.06 27.52 12.36
C ARG A 7 -31.11 26.07 12.83
N TYR A 8 -30.02 25.62 13.44
CA TYR A 8 -29.97 24.35 14.16
C TYR A 8 -30.41 24.53 15.62
N PRO A 9 -30.94 23.49 16.27
CA PRO A 9 -31.22 23.51 17.70
C PRO A 9 -29.99 23.91 18.54
N ALA A 10 -30.23 24.56 19.68
CA ALA A 10 -29.15 24.86 20.61
C ALA A 10 -28.47 23.56 21.10
N GLY A 11 -27.15 23.57 21.21
CA GLY A 11 -26.38 22.42 21.67
C GLY A 11 -26.09 21.34 20.62
N THR A 12 -26.47 21.54 19.35
CA THR A 12 -26.01 20.67 18.27
C THR A 12 -24.49 20.70 18.15
N TRP A 13 -23.92 19.53 17.84
CA TRP A 13 -22.48 19.38 17.57
C TRP A 13 -22.16 19.35 16.09
N TYR A 14 -23.19 19.25 15.24
CA TYR A 14 -23.11 19.36 13.79
C TYR A 14 -24.12 20.40 13.31
N SER A 15 -23.63 21.41 12.60
CA SER A 15 -24.38 22.57 12.13
C SER A 15 -23.84 23.01 10.77
N TYR A 16 -23.87 22.11 9.77
CA TYR A 16 -23.38 22.39 8.43
C TYR A 16 -24.04 23.62 7.82
N ASP A 17 -23.26 24.51 7.21
CA ASP A 17 -23.72 25.83 6.80
C ASP A 17 -23.91 26.00 5.28
N ASP A 18 -23.41 25.06 4.47
CA ASP A 18 -23.61 25.08 3.02
C ASP A 18 -25.09 24.86 2.66
N ARG A 19 -25.72 25.94 2.19
CA ARG A 19 -27.14 25.99 1.83
C ARG A 19 -27.50 25.20 0.58
N THR A 20 -26.52 24.85 -0.25
CA THR A 20 -26.73 24.06 -1.46
C THR A 20 -26.86 22.56 -1.18
N CYS A 21 -26.49 22.14 0.02
CA CYS A 21 -26.44 20.75 0.46
C CYS A 21 -27.84 20.18 0.77
N ASP A 22 -28.13 19.03 0.18
CA ASP A 22 -29.33 18.23 0.48
C ASP A 22 -29.06 17.24 1.62
N TYR A 23 -29.98 16.30 1.86
CA TYR A 23 -29.82 15.29 2.90
C TYR A 23 -28.63 14.35 2.62
N GLY A 24 -28.44 13.94 1.37
CA GLY A 24 -27.37 13.01 1.00
C GLY A 24 -25.99 13.63 1.20
N CYS A 25 -25.85 14.89 0.81
CA CYS A 25 -24.65 15.69 1.09
C CYS A 25 -24.41 15.84 2.60
N GLN A 26 -25.43 16.22 3.40
CA GLN A 26 -25.28 16.35 4.86
C GLN A 26 -24.84 15.05 5.54
N VAL A 27 -25.40 13.90 5.13
CA VAL A 27 -25.00 12.60 5.67
C VAL A 27 -23.56 12.26 5.28
N THR A 28 -23.17 12.54 4.05
CA THR A 28 -21.81 12.29 3.55
C THR A 28 -20.79 13.12 4.33
N GLU A 29 -21.08 14.40 4.53
CA GLU A 29 -20.28 15.31 5.35
C GLU A 29 -20.21 14.86 6.81
N TYR A 30 -21.33 14.48 7.42
CA TYR A 30 -21.35 13.94 8.77
C TYR A 30 -20.44 12.73 8.94
N VAL A 31 -20.50 11.79 7.98
CA VAL A 31 -19.64 10.60 7.98
C VAL A 31 -18.17 10.99 7.83
N TYR A 32 -17.84 11.94 6.95
CA TYR A 32 -16.49 12.47 6.80
C TYR A 32 -15.97 13.09 8.11
N TRP A 33 -16.73 14.00 8.72
CA TRP A 33 -16.37 14.66 9.97
C TRP A 33 -16.18 13.67 11.11
N ALA A 34 -17.12 12.73 11.26
CA ALA A 34 -17.06 11.71 12.30
C ALA A 34 -15.89 10.75 12.09
N LEU A 35 -15.69 10.21 10.88
CA LEU A 35 -14.61 9.27 10.62
C LEU A 35 -13.24 9.92 10.78
N THR A 36 -13.03 11.10 10.21
CA THR A 36 -11.75 11.80 10.33
C THR A 36 -11.46 12.22 11.77
N SER A 37 -12.47 12.63 12.55
CA SER A 37 -12.29 12.91 13.98
C SER A 37 -11.98 11.64 14.78
N LEU A 38 -12.62 10.51 14.46
CA LEU A 38 -12.36 9.23 15.11
C LEU A 38 -10.92 8.71 14.86
N LEU A 39 -10.39 9.00 13.66
CA LEU A 39 -9.04 8.63 13.22
C LEU A 39 -8.00 9.71 13.54
N ASP A 40 -8.34 10.67 14.41
CA ASP A 40 -7.44 11.74 14.87
C ASP A 40 -7.05 12.79 13.80
N GLY A 41 -7.65 12.73 12.62
CA GLY A 41 -7.33 13.61 11.49
C GLY A 41 -7.80 15.06 11.65
N GLN A 42 -8.64 15.34 12.65
CA GLN A 42 -9.12 16.69 12.97
C GLN A 42 -8.54 17.20 14.31
N ASP A 43 -7.66 16.44 14.97
CA ASP A 43 -7.05 16.83 16.24
C ASP A 43 -5.66 17.43 16.03
N PHE A 44 -5.64 18.62 15.43
CA PHE A 44 -4.42 19.41 15.32
C PHE A 44 -4.64 20.84 15.81
N LYS A 45 -3.52 21.51 16.09
CA LYS A 45 -3.52 22.84 16.70
C LYS A 45 -4.48 23.78 15.97
N ASN A 46 -5.34 24.46 16.75
CA ASN A 46 -6.37 25.40 16.32
C ASN A 46 -7.58 24.82 15.56
N ARG A 47 -7.53 23.57 15.09
CA ARG A 47 -8.56 23.01 14.23
C ARG A 47 -9.96 23.11 14.83
N GLY A 48 -10.12 22.67 16.09
CA GLY A 48 -11.42 22.71 16.77
C GLY A 48 -12.02 24.11 16.94
N ARG A 49 -11.20 25.17 16.96
CA ARG A 49 -11.69 26.56 16.94
C ARG A 49 -12.15 26.93 15.54
N ASP A 50 -11.37 26.57 14.53
CA ASP A 50 -11.62 26.96 13.15
C ASP A 50 -12.90 26.31 12.59
N ILE A 51 -13.21 25.07 12.97
CA ILE A 51 -14.44 24.37 12.55
C ILE A 51 -15.56 24.33 13.57
N GLY A 52 -15.35 24.84 14.79
CA GLY A 52 -16.28 24.64 15.90
C GLY A 52 -17.70 25.19 15.67
N HIS A 53 -17.86 26.08 14.68
CA HIS A 53 -19.15 26.60 14.26
C HIS A 53 -20.00 25.55 13.50
N GLU A 54 -19.36 24.68 12.72
CA GLU A 54 -19.98 23.56 12.02
C GLU A 54 -19.86 22.24 12.79
N TRP A 55 -18.69 21.91 13.33
CA TRP A 55 -18.37 20.61 13.93
C TRP A 55 -17.62 20.73 15.27
N LYS A 56 -18.24 20.23 16.34
CA LYS A 56 -17.69 20.34 17.71
C LYS A 56 -16.90 19.12 18.18
N LEU A 57 -17.02 17.98 17.49
CA LEU A 57 -16.46 16.69 17.93
C LEU A 57 -15.15 16.36 17.22
N ASN A 58 -14.23 17.31 17.15
CA ASN A 58 -13.02 17.24 16.32
C ASN A 58 -11.92 16.28 16.82
N THR A 59 -12.13 15.56 17.93
CA THR A 59 -11.14 14.60 18.46
C THR A 59 -11.82 13.24 18.71
N PRO A 60 -11.05 12.13 18.75
CA PRO A 60 -11.59 10.81 19.05
C PRO A 60 -12.35 10.77 20.39
N GLU A 61 -11.84 11.45 21.41
CA GLU A 61 -12.41 11.51 22.76
C GLU A 61 -13.77 12.20 22.74
N LYS A 62 -13.86 13.38 22.10
CA LYS A 62 -15.11 14.13 22.00
C LYS A 62 -16.18 13.33 21.27
N LEU A 63 -15.82 12.68 20.18
CA LEU A 63 -16.73 11.87 19.39
C LEU A 63 -17.23 10.65 20.19
N ARG A 64 -16.32 9.90 20.83
CA ARG A 64 -16.67 8.74 21.68
C ARG A 64 -17.53 9.11 22.88
N ALA A 65 -17.28 10.28 23.48
CA ALA A 65 -18.08 10.76 24.60
C ALA A 65 -19.50 11.16 24.18
N LYS A 66 -19.67 11.80 23.01
CA LYS A 66 -20.94 12.40 22.60
C LYS A 66 -21.81 11.53 21.71
N ASP A 67 -21.25 10.90 20.69
CA ASP A 67 -22.00 10.13 19.69
C ASP A 67 -21.53 8.66 19.65
N LYS A 68 -22.04 7.88 20.60
CA LYS A 68 -21.74 6.45 20.70
C LYS A 68 -22.31 5.66 19.51
N ALA A 69 -23.38 6.14 18.89
CA ALA A 69 -24.05 5.45 17.79
C ALA A 69 -23.20 5.52 16.53
N VAL A 70 -22.69 6.70 16.15
CA VAL A 70 -21.80 6.83 14.99
C VAL A 70 -20.50 6.05 15.20
N VAL A 71 -19.94 6.06 16.42
CA VAL A 71 -18.74 5.27 16.73
C VAL A 71 -19.00 3.78 16.53
N LYS A 72 -20.15 3.27 16.97
CA LYS A 72 -20.53 1.86 16.74
C LYS A 72 -20.59 1.52 15.25
N ILE A 73 -21.17 2.40 14.43
CA ILE A 73 -21.25 2.20 12.98
C ILE A 73 -19.85 2.26 12.35
N LEU A 74 -19.05 3.27 12.68
CA LEU A 74 -17.74 3.50 12.07
C LEU A 74 -16.68 2.47 12.46
N THR A 75 -16.88 1.77 13.58
CA THR A 75 -15.98 0.71 14.06
C THR A 75 -16.49 -0.70 13.77
N ASP A 76 -17.67 -0.85 13.18
CA ASP A 76 -18.20 -2.15 12.80
C ASP A 76 -17.46 -2.69 11.57
N LEU A 77 -16.77 -3.82 11.77
CA LEU A 77 -15.97 -4.50 10.75
C LEU A 77 -16.79 -4.94 9.52
N LYS A 78 -18.11 -5.09 9.67
CA LYS A 78 -19.03 -5.40 8.57
C LYS A 78 -18.90 -4.41 7.41
N TYR A 79 -18.71 -3.13 7.71
CA TYR A 79 -18.68 -2.07 6.71
C TYR A 79 -17.30 -1.85 6.09
N ARG A 80 -16.25 -2.52 6.60
CA ARG A 80 -14.87 -2.43 6.08
C ARG A 80 -14.38 -1.00 5.89
N LEU A 81 -14.74 -0.12 6.83
CA LEU A 81 -14.35 1.29 6.78
C LEU A 81 -12.85 1.46 7.07
N PRO A 82 -12.23 2.55 6.57
CA PRO A 82 -10.83 2.84 6.85
C PRO A 82 -10.55 2.95 8.34
N THR A 83 -9.49 2.30 8.80
CA THR A 83 -9.02 2.38 10.20
C THR A 83 -7.76 3.24 10.35
N ARG A 84 -7.31 3.88 9.27
CA ARG A 84 -6.12 4.72 9.21
C ARG A 84 -6.36 5.86 8.22
N LEU A 85 -5.77 7.02 8.51
CA LEU A 85 -5.78 8.15 7.58
C LEU A 85 -4.90 7.85 6.36
N PRO A 86 -5.22 8.43 5.19
CA PRO A 86 -4.32 8.42 4.06
C PRO A 86 -2.99 9.11 4.41
N ASP A 87 -1.86 8.52 3.99
CA ASP A 87 -0.51 9.03 4.25
C ASP A 87 0.19 9.62 3.00
N GLY A 88 -0.51 9.63 1.87
CA GLY A 88 0.01 10.08 0.58
C GLY A 88 1.01 9.14 -0.09
N LYS A 89 1.37 8.01 0.53
CA LYS A 89 2.40 7.08 0.02
C LYS A 89 1.76 5.93 -0.75
N TYR A 90 1.19 6.26 -1.90
CA TYR A 90 0.55 5.27 -2.76
C TYR A 90 1.58 4.54 -3.64
N ARG A 91 1.84 3.26 -3.37
CA ARG A 91 2.61 2.40 -4.28
C ARG A 91 1.65 1.75 -5.27
N GLN A 92 1.79 2.07 -6.55
CA GLN A 92 1.21 1.23 -7.60
C GLN A 92 1.90 -0.13 -7.54
N LYS A 93 1.16 -1.20 -7.25
CA LYS A 93 1.64 -2.56 -7.50
C LYS A 93 1.70 -2.75 -9.02
N ARG A 94 2.79 -2.32 -9.65
CA ARG A 94 3.12 -2.78 -10.99
C ARG A 94 3.33 -4.29 -10.88
N LYS A 95 2.55 -5.08 -11.64
CA LYS A 95 2.91 -6.48 -11.87
C LYS A 95 4.21 -6.45 -12.66
N GLN A 96 5.36 -6.57 -11.98
CA GLN A 96 6.61 -6.85 -12.67
C GLN A 96 6.45 -8.20 -13.35
N ALA A 97 6.94 -8.32 -14.60
CA ALA A 97 7.00 -9.59 -15.28
C ALA A 97 7.79 -10.57 -14.39
N ALA A 98 7.11 -11.58 -13.86
CA ALA A 98 7.74 -12.58 -13.02
C ALA A 98 8.37 -13.63 -13.93
N VAL A 99 9.71 -13.67 -13.96
CA VAL A 99 10.44 -14.74 -14.65
C VAL A 99 10.38 -15.99 -13.77
N ARG A 100 9.87 -17.10 -14.32
CA ARG A 100 9.87 -18.39 -13.64
C ARG A 100 11.23 -19.05 -13.81
N LEU A 101 11.88 -19.34 -12.68
CA LEU A 101 13.15 -20.04 -12.62
C LEU A 101 12.91 -21.47 -12.14
N ASN A 102 13.38 -22.46 -12.90
CA ASN A 102 13.42 -23.85 -12.47
C ASN A 102 14.89 -24.29 -12.32
N ILE A 103 15.28 -24.69 -11.12
CA ILE A 103 16.65 -25.13 -10.80
C ILE A 103 16.60 -26.63 -10.49
N ILE A 104 17.34 -27.42 -11.26
CA ILE A 104 17.48 -28.86 -11.07
C ILE A 104 18.95 -29.14 -10.73
N PRO A 105 19.28 -29.51 -9.49
CA PRO A 105 20.64 -29.91 -9.13
C PRO A 105 20.95 -31.34 -9.62
N ASP A 106 22.21 -31.58 -9.95
CA ASP A 106 22.82 -32.88 -10.23
C ASP A 106 24.15 -33.00 -9.42
N GLU A 107 24.96 -34.06 -9.61
CA GLU A 107 26.15 -34.34 -8.80
C GLU A 107 27.14 -33.17 -8.76
N ASN A 108 27.54 -32.66 -9.94
CA ASN A 108 28.57 -31.61 -10.06
C ASN A 108 28.12 -30.39 -10.86
N TRP A 109 26.84 -30.34 -11.24
CA TRP A 109 26.28 -29.25 -12.03
C TRP A 109 24.82 -29.01 -11.62
N PHE A 110 24.26 -27.88 -12.04
CA PHE A 110 22.82 -27.67 -11.98
C PHE A 110 22.32 -27.15 -13.31
N THR A 111 21.09 -27.52 -13.65
CA THR A 111 20.34 -26.92 -14.75
C THR A 111 19.53 -25.75 -14.23
N LEU A 112 19.69 -24.56 -14.82
CA LEU A 112 18.71 -23.48 -14.69
C LEU A 112 17.92 -23.36 -16.00
N THR A 113 16.60 -23.52 -15.92
CA THR A 113 15.67 -23.33 -17.04
C THR A 113 14.78 -22.12 -16.76
N THR A 114 14.64 -21.26 -17.76
CA THR A 114 13.79 -20.06 -17.68
C THR A 114 13.17 -19.77 -19.05
N GLU A 115 11.92 -19.30 -19.03
CA GLU A 115 11.30 -18.65 -20.19
C GLU A 115 11.54 -17.15 -20.08
N LEU A 116 12.19 -16.56 -21.08
CA LEU A 116 12.42 -15.12 -21.11
C LEU A 116 11.25 -14.41 -21.82
N PRO A 117 10.90 -13.18 -21.40
CA PRO A 117 10.01 -12.34 -22.19
C PRO A 117 10.57 -12.13 -23.60
N THR A 118 9.70 -12.11 -24.61
CA THR A 118 10.10 -11.92 -26.01
C THR A 118 10.91 -10.64 -26.18
N GLY A 119 12.12 -10.77 -26.71
CA GLY A 119 13.03 -9.64 -26.96
C GLY A 119 13.91 -9.25 -25.78
N SER A 120 13.83 -9.96 -24.64
CA SER A 120 14.74 -9.78 -23.51
C SER A 120 16.00 -10.62 -23.68
N THR A 121 17.15 -10.02 -23.37
CA THR A 121 18.42 -10.73 -23.21
C THR A 121 18.69 -11.02 -21.75
N ALA A 122 19.36 -12.14 -21.47
CA ALA A 122 19.79 -12.49 -20.12
C ALA A 122 21.30 -12.61 -20.03
N ILE A 123 21.85 -12.18 -18.90
CA ILE A 123 23.27 -12.25 -18.57
C ILE A 123 23.40 -13.03 -17.27
N VAL A 124 24.24 -14.06 -17.28
CA VAL A 124 24.61 -14.77 -16.06
C VAL A 124 26.02 -14.36 -15.66
N GLU A 125 26.18 -13.99 -14.40
CA GLU A 125 27.46 -13.67 -13.77
C GLU A 125 27.72 -14.67 -12.64
N LYS A 126 29.00 -15.00 -12.42
CA LYS A 126 29.44 -15.87 -11.31
C LYS A 126 30.46 -15.17 -10.42
N THR A 127 30.48 -15.57 -9.15
CA THR A 127 31.52 -15.17 -8.21
C THR A 127 31.71 -16.14 -7.05
N ASN A 128 32.88 -16.09 -6.42
CA ASN A 128 33.16 -16.67 -5.11
C ASN A 128 33.35 -15.57 -4.03
N ASP A 129 33.27 -14.29 -4.41
CA ASP A 129 33.37 -13.09 -3.57
C ASP A 129 32.30 -12.08 -3.99
N LEU A 130 31.39 -11.74 -3.08
CA LEU A 130 30.25 -10.85 -3.37
C LEU A 130 30.65 -9.44 -3.86
N LEU A 131 31.92 -9.04 -3.69
CA LEU A 131 32.45 -7.75 -4.13
C LEU A 131 32.90 -7.72 -5.60
N SER A 132 33.08 -8.87 -6.26
CA SER A 132 33.56 -8.93 -7.65
C SER A 132 32.73 -9.92 -8.46
N TRP A 133 32.34 -9.58 -9.68
CA TRP A 133 31.48 -10.43 -10.51
C TRP A 133 32.12 -10.60 -11.89
N SER A 134 32.10 -11.82 -12.40
CA SER A 134 32.59 -12.14 -13.73
C SER A 134 31.45 -12.61 -14.63
N LEU A 135 31.47 -12.20 -15.89
CA LEU A 135 30.52 -12.67 -16.89
C LEU A 135 30.72 -14.17 -17.12
N ALA A 136 29.68 -14.97 -16.85
CA ALA A 136 29.68 -16.39 -17.18
C ALA A 136 29.17 -16.61 -18.62
N LYS A 137 28.01 -16.05 -18.97
CA LYS A 137 27.39 -16.25 -20.29
C LYS A 137 26.32 -15.19 -20.63
N ARG A 138 26.11 -14.91 -21.91
CA ARG A 138 25.01 -14.08 -22.45
C ARG A 138 24.03 -14.95 -23.26
N PHE A 139 22.75 -14.59 -23.22
CA PHE A 139 21.67 -15.32 -23.90
C PHE A 139 20.87 -14.38 -24.80
N PRO A 140 20.89 -14.61 -26.13
CA PRO A 140 20.15 -13.81 -27.08
C PRO A 140 18.68 -14.26 -27.29
N ASP A 141 18.27 -15.46 -26.85
CA ASP A 141 16.98 -16.06 -27.22
C ASP A 141 16.15 -16.60 -26.03
N ASN A 142 14.85 -16.81 -26.30
CA ASN A 142 13.75 -16.99 -25.33
C ASN A 142 13.79 -18.25 -24.45
N THR A 143 14.72 -19.19 -24.68
CA THR A 143 14.86 -20.43 -23.89
C THR A 143 16.33 -20.72 -23.66
N ALA A 144 16.77 -20.67 -22.39
CA ALA A 144 18.13 -21.02 -22.02
C ALA A 144 18.14 -22.24 -21.08
N MET A 145 18.81 -23.32 -21.50
CA MET A 145 19.33 -24.33 -20.60
C MET A 145 20.74 -23.94 -20.19
N LEU A 146 20.98 -23.92 -18.89
CA LEU A 146 22.23 -23.48 -18.32
C LEU A 146 22.85 -24.61 -17.52
N GLU A 147 23.98 -25.12 -17.96
CA GLU A 147 24.81 -26.04 -17.19
C GLU A 147 25.94 -25.25 -16.56
N PHE A 148 25.98 -25.22 -15.23
CA PHE A 148 27.08 -24.58 -14.51
C PHE A 148 27.84 -25.63 -13.69
N PRO A 149 29.17 -25.74 -13.86
CA PRO A 149 29.97 -26.57 -12.98
C PRO A 149 29.96 -25.96 -11.58
N ILE A 150 29.72 -26.80 -10.57
CA ILE A 150 29.85 -26.43 -9.18
C ILE A 150 31.36 -26.45 -8.86
N GLU A 151 31.95 -25.26 -8.76
CA GLU A 151 33.36 -25.05 -8.43
C GLU A 151 33.58 -24.83 -6.92
N ALA A 152 32.53 -24.99 -6.11
CA ALA A 152 32.55 -24.75 -4.68
C ALA A 152 33.54 -25.69 -3.97
N ARG A 153 34.49 -25.10 -3.24
CA ARG A 153 35.44 -25.81 -2.37
C ARG A 153 34.92 -25.82 -0.94
N LEU A 154 35.44 -26.72 -0.10
CA LEU A 154 35.10 -26.75 1.32
C LEU A 154 35.33 -25.37 1.97
N GLY A 155 34.28 -24.78 2.54
CA GLY A 155 34.32 -23.44 3.15
C GLY A 155 34.18 -22.26 2.18
N GLN A 156 33.96 -22.50 0.88
CA GLN A 156 33.73 -21.47 -0.14
C GLN A 156 32.37 -21.64 -0.79
N ALA A 157 31.62 -20.54 -0.90
CA ALA A 157 30.38 -20.49 -1.67
C ALA A 157 30.68 -20.06 -3.11
N GLN A 158 29.88 -20.55 -4.05
CA GLN A 158 29.81 -20.03 -5.40
C GLN A 158 28.43 -19.40 -5.58
N PHE A 159 28.41 -18.16 -6.05
CA PHE A 159 27.20 -17.39 -6.29
C PHE A 159 27.00 -17.18 -7.78
N PHE A 160 25.74 -17.21 -8.20
CA PHE A 160 25.31 -16.91 -9.56
C PHE A 160 24.28 -15.79 -9.50
N ARG A 161 24.35 -14.85 -10.44
CA ARG A 161 23.38 -13.77 -10.61
C ARG A 161 22.88 -13.76 -12.04
N LEU A 162 21.57 -13.83 -12.20
CA LEU A 162 20.88 -13.67 -13.47
C LEU A 162 20.41 -12.22 -13.57
N ARG A 163 20.84 -11.52 -14.62
CA ARG A 163 20.40 -10.16 -14.97
C ARG A 163 19.63 -10.22 -16.28
N PHE A 164 18.53 -9.50 -16.34
CA PHE A 164 17.78 -9.28 -17.58
C PHE A 164 18.10 -7.86 -18.05
N ASP A 165 18.29 -7.67 -19.34
CA ASP A 165 18.33 -6.32 -19.90
C ASP A 165 16.88 -5.78 -19.94
N ASP A 166 16.71 -4.53 -19.49
CA ASP A 166 15.44 -3.81 -19.46
C ASP A 166 14.88 -3.56 -20.88
#